data_AF-A0A7S3X5B7-F1
#
_entry.id   AF-A0A7S3X5B7-F1
#
_cell.length_a   1.000
_cell.length_b   1.000
_cell.length_c   1.000
_cell.angle_alpha   90.00
_cell.angle_beta   90.00
_cell.angle_gamma   90.00
#
_symmetry.space_group_name_H-M   'P 1'
#
loop_
_entity.id
_entity.type
_entity.pdbx_description
1 polymer ?
#
loop_
_entity_poly.entity_id
_entity_poly.type
_entity_poly.pdbx_seq_one_letter_code
_entity_poly.pdbx_strand_id
1 'polypeptide(L)'
;LQQLLPGIKIFLDVDDLEDIGALEEYIRRSQVILFFLSKGYFRSKNCLREIRSSLEMDKPIVLVQEADPDKGGGTLQALRAECPEDLQPDIFEKDWPLTIWYRIEEFQLVSLKIIAEALLLCSPNYLDKTSLPLKVTGELQIKALGFSTFAKVWASPANAGAKELAEELVTAYPSLNVSTAEEAGDATHMLLYLNEHSFSDERLAEQVTQA
;
A
#
# COMPACT_ATOMS: atom_id res chain seq x y z
N LEU A 1 -5.64 -12.49 3.82
CA LEU A 1 -5.85 -12.06 5.23
C LEU A 1 -4.99 -12.82 6.24
N GLN A 2 -4.98 -14.16 6.28
CA GLN A 2 -4.13 -14.91 7.23
C GLN A 2 -2.63 -14.57 7.15
N GLN A 3 -2.13 -14.17 5.98
CA GLN A 3 -0.76 -13.67 5.82
C GLN A 3 -0.46 -12.41 6.65
N LEU A 4 -1.47 -11.55 6.86
CA LEU A 4 -1.33 -10.29 7.62
C LEU A 4 -1.82 -10.43 9.06
N LEU A 5 -2.83 -11.26 9.28
CA LEU A 5 -3.44 -11.52 10.59
C LEU A 5 -3.42 -13.02 10.88
N PRO A 6 -2.28 -13.60 11.28
CA PRO A 6 -2.21 -15.00 11.67
C PRO A 6 -3.23 -15.33 12.76
N GLY A 7 -3.96 -16.43 12.59
CA GLY A 7 -5.01 -16.85 13.53
C GLY A 7 -6.41 -16.26 13.27
N ILE A 8 -6.57 -15.38 12.26
CA ILE A 8 -7.90 -14.95 11.84
C ILE A 8 -8.74 -16.15 11.36
N LYS A 9 -9.99 -16.20 11.82
CA LYS A 9 -11.01 -17.15 11.35
C LYS A 9 -11.93 -16.41 10.40
N ILE A 10 -12.03 -16.90 9.18
CA ILE A 10 -12.88 -16.35 8.12
C ILE A 10 -13.94 -17.40 7.83
N PHE A 11 -15.19 -16.97 7.77
CA PHE A 11 -16.32 -17.80 7.35
C PHE A 11 -16.78 -17.31 5.98
N LEU A 12 -17.07 -18.23 5.07
CA LEU A 12 -17.60 -17.92 3.74
C LEU A 12 -18.98 -18.58 3.59
N ASP A 13 -19.94 -17.84 3.00
CA ASP A 13 -21.32 -18.30 2.82
C ASP A 13 -21.45 -19.55 1.92
N VAL A 14 -20.38 -19.96 1.23
CA VAL A 14 -20.33 -21.20 0.43
C VAL A 14 -20.06 -22.46 1.26
N ASP A 15 -19.62 -22.32 2.51
CA ASP A 15 -19.14 -23.44 3.32
C ASP A 15 -20.27 -24.23 4.03
N ASP A 16 -21.51 -23.71 4.08
CA ASP A 16 -22.64 -24.31 4.84
C ASP A 16 -24.04 -24.05 4.21
N LEU A 17 -24.16 -24.14 2.88
CA LEU A 17 -25.38 -23.82 2.12
C LEU A 17 -26.63 -24.72 2.38
N GLU A 18 -26.61 -25.60 3.39
CA GLU A 18 -27.71 -26.56 3.65
C GLU A 18 -28.79 -26.04 4.60
N ASP A 19 -28.52 -25.03 5.45
CA ASP A 19 -29.52 -24.51 6.40
C ASP A 19 -29.71 -22.99 6.35
N ILE A 20 -30.86 -22.58 5.81
CA ILE A 20 -31.29 -21.19 5.64
C ILE A 20 -31.39 -20.45 6.99
N GLY A 21 -31.59 -21.16 8.11
CA GLY A 21 -31.71 -20.60 9.46
C GLY A 21 -30.39 -20.34 10.19
N ALA A 22 -29.25 -20.80 9.64
CA ALA A 22 -27.94 -20.63 10.28
C ALA A 22 -27.29 -19.27 9.97
N LEU A 23 -27.74 -18.57 8.92
CA LEU A 23 -27.16 -17.30 8.46
C LEU A 23 -27.07 -16.26 9.57
N GLU A 24 -28.19 -16.00 10.25
CA GLU A 24 -28.29 -15.01 11.31
C GLU A 24 -27.41 -15.39 12.51
N GLU A 25 -27.18 -16.68 12.73
CA GLU A 25 -26.24 -17.16 13.74
C GLU A 25 -24.77 -16.92 13.36
N TYR A 26 -24.41 -17.09 12.09
CA TYR A 26 -23.07 -16.75 11.61
C TYR A 26 -22.79 -15.25 11.72
N ILE A 27 -23.75 -14.40 11.34
CA ILE A 27 -23.65 -12.95 11.52
C ILE A 27 -23.47 -12.62 13.01
N ARG A 28 -24.29 -13.23 13.88
CA ARG A 28 -24.22 -13.02 15.34
C ARG A 28 -22.85 -13.41 15.91
N ARG A 29 -22.26 -14.51 15.47
CA ARG A 29 -20.96 -15.02 15.96
C ARG A 29 -19.77 -14.28 15.36
N SER A 30 -19.95 -13.62 14.22
CA SER A 30 -18.92 -12.82 13.58
C SER A 30 -18.70 -11.50 14.31
N GLN A 31 -17.43 -11.11 14.44
CA GLN A 31 -17.06 -9.83 15.09
C GLN A 31 -17.19 -8.65 14.13
N VAL A 32 -16.88 -8.86 12.85
CA VAL A 32 -16.94 -7.86 11.78
C VAL A 32 -17.42 -8.57 10.52
N ILE A 33 -18.19 -7.86 9.70
CA ILE A 33 -18.75 -8.37 8.44
C ILE A 33 -18.06 -7.68 7.27
N LEU A 34 -17.60 -8.46 6.29
CA LEU A 34 -16.92 -7.96 5.10
C LEU A 34 -17.85 -8.14 3.89
N PHE A 35 -18.35 -7.06 3.31
CA PHE A 35 -19.19 -7.13 2.12
C PHE A 35 -18.38 -6.87 0.86
N PHE A 36 -18.29 -7.90 0.02
CA PHE A 36 -17.62 -7.83 -1.27
C PHE A 36 -18.62 -7.43 -2.36
N LEU A 37 -18.65 -6.13 -2.67
CA LEU A 37 -19.60 -5.51 -3.58
C LEU A 37 -19.19 -5.74 -5.04
N SER A 38 -19.96 -6.57 -5.72
CA SER A 38 -19.90 -6.77 -7.17
C SER A 38 -21.29 -6.54 -7.79
N LYS A 39 -21.34 -6.44 -9.12
CA LYS A 39 -22.60 -6.36 -9.89
C LYS A 39 -23.51 -7.52 -9.52
N GLY A 40 -24.75 -7.21 -9.17
CA GLY A 40 -25.74 -8.18 -8.75
C GLY A 40 -25.70 -8.52 -7.27
N TYR A 41 -24.72 -8.03 -6.49
CA TYR A 41 -24.67 -8.24 -5.03
C TYR A 41 -25.97 -7.82 -4.35
N PHE A 42 -26.44 -6.60 -4.61
CA PHE A 42 -27.69 -6.08 -4.05
C PHE A 42 -28.96 -6.68 -4.68
N ARG A 43 -28.84 -7.48 -5.75
CA ARG A 43 -29.96 -8.21 -6.34
C ARG A 43 -30.12 -9.61 -5.73
N SER A 44 -29.11 -10.10 -5.03
CA SER A 44 -29.14 -11.38 -4.34
C SER A 44 -29.96 -11.30 -3.06
N LYS A 45 -30.96 -12.17 -2.92
CA LYS A 45 -31.78 -12.25 -1.69
C LYS A 45 -30.95 -12.61 -0.46
N ASN A 46 -29.94 -13.47 -0.62
CA ASN A 46 -29.07 -13.88 0.49
C ASN A 46 -28.21 -12.70 0.96
N CYS A 47 -27.57 -11.99 0.04
CA CYS A 47 -26.76 -10.82 0.38
C CYS A 47 -27.61 -9.72 1.06
N LEU A 48 -28.84 -9.49 0.59
CA LEU A 48 -29.75 -8.55 1.26
C LEU A 48 -30.16 -9.00 2.67
N ARG A 49 -30.28 -10.31 2.92
CA ARG A 49 -30.53 -10.85 4.27
C ARG A 49 -29.31 -10.65 5.18
N GLU A 50 -28.10 -10.88 4.68
CA GLU A 50 -26.85 -10.63 5.42
C GLU A 50 -26.72 -9.16 5.81
N ILE A 51 -26.97 -8.25 4.87
CA ILE A 51 -26.95 -6.80 5.12
C ILE A 51 -27.91 -6.44 6.24
N ARG A 52 -29.19 -6.82 6.11
CA ARG A 52 -30.21 -6.47 7.10
C ARG A 52 -29.88 -7.04 8.46
N SER A 53 -29.47 -8.31 8.54
CA SER A 53 -29.07 -8.94 9.80
C SER A 53 -27.87 -8.25 10.43
N SER A 54 -26.89 -7.84 9.63
CA SER A 54 -25.69 -7.13 10.11
C SER A 54 -26.04 -5.76 10.68
N LEU A 55 -26.93 -5.02 10.01
CA LEU A 55 -27.42 -3.72 10.46
C LEU A 55 -28.29 -3.85 11.72
N GLU A 56 -29.21 -4.81 11.76
CA GLU A 56 -30.08 -5.08 12.91
C GLU A 56 -29.28 -5.47 14.16
N MET A 57 -28.15 -6.17 13.99
CA MET A 57 -27.26 -6.59 15.08
C MET A 57 -26.12 -5.60 15.38
N ASP A 58 -26.14 -4.41 14.76
CA ASP A 58 -25.11 -3.37 14.91
C ASP A 58 -23.68 -3.90 14.70
N LYS A 59 -23.51 -4.75 13.69
CA LYS A 59 -22.20 -5.33 13.37
C LYS A 59 -21.34 -4.29 12.66
N PRO A 60 -20.05 -4.18 13.02
CA PRO A 60 -19.11 -3.44 12.21
C PRO A 60 -19.04 -4.01 10.79
N ILE A 61 -19.11 -3.14 9.78
CA ILE A 61 -19.11 -3.49 8.37
C ILE A 61 -17.89 -2.88 7.69
N VAL A 62 -17.23 -3.68 6.85
CA VAL A 62 -16.18 -3.24 5.93
C VAL A 62 -16.64 -3.52 4.51
N LEU A 63 -16.60 -2.51 3.65
CA LEU A 63 -17.01 -2.60 2.26
C LEU A 63 -15.80 -2.81 1.35
N VAL A 64 -15.94 -3.71 0.38
CA VAL A 64 -14.90 -4.04 -0.58
C VAL A 64 -15.49 -4.00 -1.99
N GLN A 65 -15.15 -3.00 -2.78
CA GLN A 65 -15.64 -2.85 -4.16
C GLN A 65 -14.78 -3.66 -5.13
N GLU A 66 -15.38 -4.58 -5.90
CA GLU A 66 -14.67 -5.25 -7.01
C GLU A 66 -14.35 -4.27 -8.14
N ALA A 67 -13.08 -4.21 -8.56
CA ALA A 67 -12.64 -3.36 -9.65
C ALA A 67 -12.70 -4.04 -11.02
N ASP A 68 -12.51 -5.36 -11.07
CA ASP A 68 -12.38 -6.10 -12.32
C ASP A 68 -13.76 -6.35 -12.96
N PRO A 69 -14.07 -5.73 -14.13
CA PRO A 69 -15.37 -5.90 -14.79
C PRO A 69 -15.73 -7.36 -15.11
N ASP A 70 -14.74 -8.20 -15.41
CA ASP A 70 -14.93 -9.61 -15.75
C ASP A 70 -15.27 -10.46 -14.51
N LYS A 71 -15.05 -9.92 -13.31
CA LYS A 71 -15.44 -10.48 -12.01
C LYS A 71 -16.67 -9.79 -11.42
N GLY A 72 -17.37 -8.99 -12.21
CA GLY A 72 -18.53 -8.23 -11.76
C GLY A 72 -18.17 -6.86 -11.18
N GLY A 73 -16.99 -6.34 -11.46
CA GLY A 73 -16.58 -5.00 -11.04
C GLY A 73 -17.47 -3.91 -11.65
N GLY A 74 -17.69 -2.86 -10.87
CA GLY A 74 -18.54 -1.72 -11.22
C GLY A 74 -18.14 -0.48 -10.44
N THR A 75 -18.57 0.69 -10.90
CA THR A 75 -18.36 1.93 -10.14
C THR A 75 -19.19 1.92 -8.86
N LEU A 76 -18.74 2.62 -7.82
CA LEU A 76 -19.50 2.75 -6.57
C LEU A 76 -20.91 3.32 -6.83
N GLN A 77 -21.03 4.26 -7.77
CA GLN A 77 -22.33 4.82 -8.17
C GLN A 77 -23.26 3.76 -8.78
N ALA A 78 -22.73 2.88 -9.65
CA ALA A 78 -23.51 1.81 -10.25
C ALA A 78 -23.95 0.78 -9.19
N LEU A 79 -23.06 0.41 -8.27
CA LEU A 79 -23.38 -0.51 -7.17
C LEU A 79 -24.41 0.10 -6.22
N ARG A 80 -24.29 1.39 -5.91
CA ARG A 80 -25.28 2.12 -5.11
C ARG A 80 -26.65 2.17 -5.79
N ALA A 81 -26.70 2.34 -7.11
CA ALA A 81 -27.95 2.31 -7.87
C ALA A 81 -28.64 0.94 -7.86
N GLU A 82 -27.89 -0.16 -7.64
CA GLU A 82 -28.48 -1.49 -7.45
C GLU A 82 -28.97 -1.73 -6.02
N CYS A 83 -28.51 -0.94 -5.06
CA CYS A 83 -28.88 -1.05 -3.65
C CYS A 83 -30.32 -0.55 -3.43
N PRO A 84 -31.18 -1.33 -2.76
CA PRO A 84 -32.52 -0.88 -2.36
C PRO A 84 -32.48 0.47 -1.64
N GLU A 85 -33.41 1.37 -1.98
CA GLU A 85 -33.44 2.74 -1.46
C GLU A 85 -33.49 2.79 0.08
N ASP A 86 -34.14 1.81 0.72
CA ASP A 86 -34.22 1.66 2.17
C ASP A 86 -32.85 1.39 2.83
N LEU A 87 -31.91 0.76 2.11
CA LEU A 87 -30.61 0.36 2.65
C LEU A 87 -29.48 1.31 2.26
N GLN A 88 -29.67 2.17 1.26
CA GLN A 88 -28.61 3.05 0.76
C GLN A 88 -28.00 3.96 1.84
N PRO A 89 -28.78 4.62 2.72
CA PRO A 89 -28.20 5.45 3.78
C PRO A 89 -27.34 4.63 4.75
N ASP A 90 -27.83 3.47 5.16
CA ASP A 90 -27.14 2.61 6.13
C ASP A 90 -25.87 1.96 5.57
N ILE A 91 -25.75 1.82 4.26
CA ILE A 91 -24.58 1.21 3.61
C ILE A 91 -23.61 2.24 3.03
N PHE A 92 -24.07 3.34 2.45
CA PHE A 92 -23.21 4.26 1.72
C PHE A 92 -23.07 5.65 2.35
N GLU A 93 -23.85 5.99 3.37
CA GLU A 93 -23.77 7.30 4.05
C GLU A 93 -23.18 7.22 5.45
N LYS A 94 -23.03 6.01 5.99
CA LYS A 94 -22.22 5.76 7.18
C LYS A 94 -20.74 5.72 6.81
N ASP A 95 -19.88 6.10 7.74
CA ASP A 95 -18.41 6.07 7.60
C ASP A 95 -17.84 4.65 7.73
N TRP A 96 -18.40 3.69 7.00
CA TRP A 96 -17.83 2.36 6.91
C TRP A 96 -16.48 2.41 6.17
N PRO A 97 -15.46 1.67 6.64
CA PRO A 97 -14.25 1.49 5.86
C PRO A 97 -14.57 0.89 4.48
N LEU A 98 -14.15 1.57 3.42
CA LEU A 98 -14.34 1.15 2.03
C LEU A 98 -12.99 1.06 1.34
N THR A 99 -12.71 -0.10 0.73
CA THR A 99 -11.55 -0.28 -0.16
C THR A 99 -11.99 -0.83 -1.52
N ILE A 100 -11.14 -0.66 -2.51
CA ILE A 100 -11.30 -1.24 -3.85
C ILE A 100 -10.42 -2.48 -3.94
N TRP A 101 -10.97 -3.59 -4.39
CA TRP A 101 -10.25 -4.82 -4.67
C TRP A 101 -9.83 -4.88 -6.13
N TYR A 102 -8.52 -4.77 -6.37
CA TYR A 102 -7.94 -4.95 -7.70
C TYR A 102 -7.47 -6.39 -7.87
N ARG A 103 -7.66 -6.98 -9.05
CA ARG A 103 -7.16 -8.33 -9.40
C ARG A 103 -5.70 -8.32 -9.85
N ILE A 104 -4.87 -7.49 -9.20
CA ILE A 104 -3.45 -7.29 -9.47
C ILE A 104 -2.73 -7.44 -8.13
N GLU A 105 -1.76 -8.35 -8.05
CA GLU A 105 -1.16 -8.82 -6.79
C GLU A 105 -0.67 -7.70 -5.87
N GLU A 106 0.03 -6.71 -6.43
CA GLU A 106 0.58 -5.59 -5.67
C GLU A 106 -0.51 -4.71 -5.05
N PHE A 107 -1.61 -4.48 -5.78
CA PHE A 107 -2.76 -3.74 -5.28
C PHE A 107 -3.63 -4.56 -4.31
N GLN A 108 -3.62 -5.90 -4.43
CA GLN A 108 -4.29 -6.77 -3.46
C GLN A 108 -3.66 -6.66 -2.09
N LEU A 109 -2.33 -6.59 -2.00
CA LEU A 109 -1.64 -6.43 -0.72
C LEU A 109 -2.05 -5.12 -0.01
N VAL A 110 -2.18 -4.03 -0.77
CA VAL A 110 -2.68 -2.74 -0.25
C VAL A 110 -4.12 -2.89 0.26
N SER A 111 -4.99 -3.50 -0.54
CA SER A 111 -6.39 -3.74 -0.17
C SER A 111 -6.51 -4.61 1.07
N LEU A 112 -5.72 -5.68 1.15
CA LEU A 112 -5.65 -6.59 2.30
C LEU A 112 -5.18 -5.87 3.56
N LYS A 113 -4.25 -4.92 3.45
CA LYS A 113 -3.78 -4.10 4.57
C LYS A 113 -4.88 -3.18 5.09
N ILE A 114 -5.61 -2.51 4.19
CA ILE A 114 -6.76 -1.67 4.56
C ILE A 114 -7.84 -2.51 5.25
N ILE A 115 -8.18 -3.68 4.69
CA ILE A 115 -9.14 -4.59 5.30
C ILE A 115 -8.64 -5.05 6.68
N ALA A 116 -7.38 -5.47 6.80
CA ALA A 116 -6.81 -5.91 8.07
C ALA A 116 -6.84 -4.81 9.14
N GLU A 117 -6.50 -3.57 8.78
CA GLU A 117 -6.56 -2.43 9.68
C GLU A 117 -8.00 -2.14 10.11
N ALA A 118 -8.94 -2.10 9.17
CA ALA A 118 -10.35 -1.89 9.46
C ALA A 118 -10.91 -2.97 10.40
N LEU A 119 -10.61 -4.25 10.13
CA LEU A 119 -11.03 -5.37 10.99
C LEU A 119 -10.50 -5.21 12.43
N LEU A 120 -9.24 -4.79 12.58
CA LEU A 120 -8.64 -4.58 13.89
C LEU A 120 -9.24 -3.35 14.59
N LEU A 121 -9.37 -2.21 13.91
CA LEU A 121 -9.94 -0.98 14.49
C LEU A 121 -11.40 -1.17 14.93
N CYS A 122 -12.15 -2.05 14.26
CA CYS A 122 -13.50 -2.44 14.68
C CYS A 122 -13.53 -3.46 15.84
N SER A 123 -12.38 -4.01 16.25
CA SER A 123 -12.29 -5.02 17.29
C SER A 123 -12.13 -4.39 18.69
N PRO A 124 -12.68 -5.02 19.77
CA PRO A 124 -12.68 -4.44 21.12
C PRO A 124 -11.33 -3.95 21.65
N ASN A 125 -10.24 -4.61 21.27
CA ASN A 125 -8.89 -4.30 21.75
C ASN A 125 -8.26 -3.05 21.11
N TYR A 126 -8.88 -2.48 20.08
CA TYR A 126 -8.31 -1.35 19.32
C TYR A 126 -9.28 -0.18 19.16
N LEU A 127 -10.39 -0.17 19.91
CA LEU A 127 -11.41 0.89 19.85
C LEU A 127 -10.87 2.28 20.23
N ASP A 128 -9.73 2.34 20.93
CA ASP A 128 -9.05 3.60 21.30
C ASP A 128 -8.05 4.08 20.22
N LYS A 129 -7.92 3.36 19.11
CA LYS A 129 -7.01 3.69 18.01
C LYS A 129 -7.78 4.23 16.81
N THR A 130 -7.14 5.12 16.09
CA THR A 130 -7.64 5.65 14.80
C THR A 130 -6.84 5.14 13.61
N SER A 131 -5.66 4.55 13.86
CA SER A 131 -4.82 3.89 12.85
C SER A 131 -3.86 2.91 13.52
N LEU A 132 -3.37 1.95 12.74
CA LEU A 132 -2.46 0.90 13.15
C LEU A 132 -1.28 0.82 12.17
N PRO A 133 -0.04 0.70 12.67
CA PRO A 133 1.14 0.64 11.82
C PRO A 133 1.33 -0.77 11.23
N LEU A 134 0.34 -1.26 10.48
CA LEU A 134 0.43 -2.56 9.80
C LEU A 134 1.57 -2.52 8.78
N LYS A 135 2.34 -3.62 8.72
CA LYS A 135 3.43 -3.78 7.76
C LYS A 135 3.24 -5.07 7.00
N VAL A 136 3.36 -5.00 5.68
CA VAL A 136 3.44 -6.19 4.84
C VAL A 136 4.91 -6.53 4.61
N THR A 137 5.28 -7.80 4.69
CA THR A 137 6.64 -8.24 4.34
C THR A 137 6.96 -7.83 2.91
N GLY A 138 8.06 -7.09 2.71
CA GLY A 138 8.45 -6.57 1.40
C GLY A 138 7.88 -5.19 1.05
N GLU A 139 7.06 -4.58 1.91
CA GLU A 139 6.57 -3.22 1.71
C GLU A 139 7.74 -2.21 1.75
N LEU A 140 7.96 -1.50 0.63
CA LEU A 140 8.87 -0.38 0.57
C LEU A 140 8.33 0.73 1.46
N GLN A 141 8.91 0.90 2.64
CA GLN A 141 8.61 2.08 3.45
C GLN A 141 9.17 3.31 2.73
N ILE A 142 8.28 4.14 2.18
CA ILE A 142 8.64 5.49 1.75
C ILE A 142 8.81 6.33 3.02
N LYS A 143 9.90 6.10 3.75
CA LYS A 143 10.40 7.13 4.64
C LYS A 143 10.94 8.22 3.72
N ALA A 144 10.47 9.46 3.87
CA ALA A 144 11.12 10.59 3.23
C ALA A 144 12.54 10.71 3.83
N LEU A 145 13.47 9.97 3.25
CA LEU A 145 14.89 10.03 3.58
C LEU A 145 15.43 11.27 2.88
N GLY A 146 15.22 12.42 3.50
CA GLY A 146 15.89 13.66 3.13
C GLY A 146 17.13 13.85 4.00
N PHE A 147 18.18 14.43 3.44
CA PHE A 147 19.25 15.00 4.25
C PHE A 147 18.68 16.19 5.05
N SER A 148 19.10 16.35 6.31
CA SER A 148 18.68 17.47 7.17
C SER A 148 19.14 18.84 6.63
N THR A 149 20.12 18.84 5.72
CA THR A 149 20.64 19.99 4.97
C THR A 149 20.85 19.58 3.51
N PHE A 150 20.87 20.54 2.57
CA PHE A 150 21.14 20.24 1.16
C PHE A 150 22.44 19.45 0.99
N ALA A 151 22.37 18.27 0.35
CA ALA A 151 23.55 17.51 0.00
C ALA A 151 24.17 18.09 -1.27
N LYS A 152 25.39 18.60 -1.15
CA LYS A 152 26.25 18.99 -2.26
C LYS A 152 27.26 17.88 -2.52
N VAL A 153 27.23 17.31 -3.72
CA VAL A 153 28.14 16.25 -4.17
C VAL A 153 29.30 16.91 -4.91
N TRP A 154 30.53 16.50 -4.63
CA TRP A 154 31.70 16.92 -5.39
C TRP A 154 32.31 15.74 -6.15
N ALA A 155 32.57 15.92 -7.43
CA ALA A 155 33.29 14.97 -8.26
C ALA A 155 34.65 15.56 -8.64
N SER A 156 35.72 14.88 -8.25
CA SER A 156 37.07 15.34 -8.55
C SER A 156 37.30 15.43 -10.07
N PRO A 157 37.79 16.56 -10.59
CA PRO A 157 38.12 16.67 -12.01
C PRO A 157 39.27 15.76 -12.43
N ALA A 158 40.08 15.26 -11.47
CA ALA A 158 41.11 14.26 -11.73
C ALA A 158 40.56 12.84 -11.96
N ASN A 159 39.29 12.60 -11.62
CA ASN A 159 38.58 11.35 -11.88
C ASN A 159 37.59 11.55 -13.04
N ALA A 160 38.04 11.28 -14.26
CA ALA A 160 37.24 11.48 -15.48
C ALA A 160 35.88 10.75 -15.43
N GLY A 161 35.85 9.51 -14.92
CA GLY A 161 34.61 8.76 -14.80
C GLY A 161 33.65 9.33 -13.75
N ALA A 162 34.17 9.95 -12.68
CA ALA A 162 33.33 10.63 -11.70
C ALA A 162 32.73 11.90 -12.27
N LYS A 163 33.47 12.61 -13.13
CA LYS A 163 32.97 13.78 -13.84
C LYS A 163 31.85 13.41 -14.82
N GLU A 164 32.04 12.38 -15.64
CA GLU A 164 31.03 11.90 -16.59
C GLU A 164 29.74 11.46 -15.87
N LEU A 165 29.88 10.68 -14.79
CA LEU A 165 28.74 10.27 -13.98
C LEU A 165 28.05 11.48 -13.31
N ALA A 166 28.81 12.46 -12.85
CA ALA A 166 28.24 13.70 -12.30
C ALA A 166 27.38 14.44 -13.31
N GLU A 167 27.82 14.54 -14.57
CA GLU A 167 27.08 15.18 -15.65
C GLU A 167 25.80 14.40 -16.02
N GLU A 168 25.87 13.06 -16.04
CA GLU A 168 24.71 12.19 -16.22
C GLU A 168 23.68 12.40 -15.10
N LEU A 169 24.13 12.42 -13.83
CA LEU A 169 23.27 12.60 -12.67
C LEU A 169 22.59 13.97 -12.66
N VAL A 170 23.28 15.05 -13.02
CA VAL A 170 22.68 16.40 -13.14
C VAL A 170 21.63 16.43 -14.26
N THR A 171 21.89 15.72 -15.36
CA THR A 171 20.95 15.63 -16.49
C THR A 171 19.68 14.87 -16.11
N ALA A 172 19.82 13.73 -15.43
CA ALA A 172 18.69 12.90 -14.98
C ALA A 172 17.93 13.52 -13.80
N TYR A 173 18.63 14.27 -12.93
CA TYR A 173 18.09 14.85 -11.70
C TYR A 173 18.50 16.32 -11.57
N PRO A 174 17.79 17.27 -12.23
CA PRO A 174 18.16 18.68 -12.25
C PRO A 174 18.18 19.38 -10.87
N SER A 175 17.57 18.78 -9.85
CA SER A 175 17.57 19.27 -8.47
C SER A 175 18.81 18.87 -7.66
N LEU A 176 19.69 18.01 -8.21
CA LEU A 176 20.92 17.57 -7.56
C LEU A 176 22.01 18.65 -7.67
N ASN A 177 22.60 19.04 -6.54
CA ASN A 177 23.69 20.03 -6.52
C ASN A 177 25.04 19.31 -6.60
N VAL A 178 25.64 19.31 -7.79
CA VAL A 178 26.95 18.69 -8.05
C VAL A 178 27.98 19.75 -8.43
N SER A 179 29.18 19.64 -7.87
CA SER A 179 30.34 20.47 -8.20
C SER A 179 31.46 19.63 -8.79
N THR A 180 32.07 20.12 -9.87
CA THR A 180 33.25 19.53 -10.52
C THR A 180 34.46 20.47 -10.46
N ALA A 181 34.46 21.41 -9.49
CA ALA A 181 35.55 22.35 -9.27
C ALA A 181 36.84 21.64 -8.82
N GLU A 182 37.99 22.30 -8.96
CA GLU A 182 39.28 21.74 -8.56
C GLU A 182 39.33 21.36 -7.07
N GLU A 183 38.67 22.13 -6.21
CA GLU A 183 38.55 21.87 -4.78
C GLU A 183 37.13 21.49 -4.38
N ALA A 184 37.00 20.66 -3.35
CA ALA A 184 35.71 20.19 -2.84
C ALA A 184 34.87 21.30 -2.15
N GLY A 185 35.52 22.34 -1.62
CA GLY A 185 34.84 23.47 -0.98
C GLY A 185 33.90 23.05 0.16
N ASP A 186 32.64 23.50 0.10
CA ASP A 186 31.55 23.19 1.03
C ASP A 186 30.79 21.90 0.68
N ALA A 187 31.34 21.05 -0.19
CA ALA A 187 30.71 19.79 -0.52
C ALA A 187 30.58 18.86 0.70
N THR A 188 29.42 18.22 0.79
CA THR A 188 29.07 17.31 1.89
C THR A 188 29.40 15.85 1.56
N HIS A 189 29.49 15.51 0.27
CA HIS A 189 29.68 14.16 -0.23
C HIS A 189 30.66 14.18 -1.39
N MET A 190 31.47 13.13 -1.52
CA MET A 190 32.42 12.96 -2.63
C MET A 190 31.95 11.82 -3.53
N LEU A 191 31.89 12.08 -4.84
CA LEU A 191 31.62 11.08 -5.87
C LEU A 191 32.94 10.46 -6.32
N LEU A 192 33.09 9.16 -6.07
CA LEU A 192 34.20 8.36 -6.55
C LEU A 192 33.68 7.39 -7.60
N TYR A 193 34.28 7.43 -8.78
CA TYR A 193 33.99 6.47 -9.84
C TYR A 193 35.20 5.58 -10.06
N LEU A 194 34.99 4.27 -9.97
CA LEU A 194 36.03 3.27 -10.14
C LEU A 194 35.71 2.46 -11.40
N ASN A 195 36.66 2.40 -12.31
CA ASN A 195 36.62 1.61 -13.55
C ASN A 195 37.88 0.75 -13.67
N GLU A 196 37.98 -0.03 -14.75
CA GLU A 196 39.11 -0.92 -15.02
C GLU A 196 40.48 -0.20 -15.10
N HIS A 197 40.48 1.11 -15.34
CA HIS A 197 41.68 1.96 -15.35
C HIS A 197 41.96 2.64 -14.00
N SER A 198 41.09 2.50 -13.00
CA SER A 198 41.25 3.15 -11.69
C SER A 198 42.34 2.52 -10.83
N PHE A 199 42.74 1.29 -11.17
CA PHE A 199 43.80 0.53 -10.49
C PHE A 199 44.98 0.19 -11.42
N SER A 200 45.03 0.76 -12.63
CA SER A 200 46.19 0.57 -13.51
C SER A 200 47.34 1.46 -13.01
N ASP A 201 48.39 0.82 -12.50
CA ASP A 201 49.50 1.37 -11.69
C ASP A 201 50.30 2.54 -12.31
N GLU A 202 50.13 2.88 -13.59
CA GLU A 202 50.98 3.89 -14.25
C GLU A 202 50.78 5.32 -13.71
N ARG A 203 49.59 5.68 -13.19
CA ARG A 203 49.34 7.04 -12.62
C ARG A 203 49.53 7.13 -11.11
N LEU A 204 49.49 6.01 -10.38
CA LEU A 204 49.73 5.96 -8.93
C LEU A 204 51.23 6.16 -8.61
N ALA A 205 52.12 5.66 -9.47
CA ALA A 205 53.57 5.77 -9.26
C ALA A 205 54.11 7.21 -9.40
N GLU A 206 53.54 8.04 -10.28
CA GLU A 206 53.97 9.42 -10.49
C GLU A 206 53.52 10.37 -9.36
N GLN A 207 52.37 10.10 -8.73
CA GLN A 207 51.85 10.94 -7.64
C GLN A 207 52.49 10.66 -6.28
N VAL A 208 52.98 9.43 -6.05
CA VAL A 208 53.70 9.08 -4.81
C VAL A 208 55.16 9.56 -4.83
N THR A 209 55.74 9.83 -6.00
CA THR A 209 57.13 10.34 -6.11
C THR A 209 57.25 11.86 -5.94
N GLN A 210 56.14 12.60 -5.90
CA GLN A 210 56.13 14.06 -5.68
C GLN A 210 55.55 14.49 -4.31
N ALA A 211 55.31 13.56 -3.39
CA ALA A 211 54.89 13.83 -2.01
C ALA A 211 56.07 13.77 -1.02
#